data_AF-X6HX04-F1
#
_entry.id   AF-X6HX04-F1
#
_cell.length_a   1.000
_cell.length_b   1.000
_cell.length_c   1.000
_cell.angle_alpha   90.00
_cell.angle_beta   90.00
_cell.angle_gamma   90.00
#
_symmetry.space_group_name_H-M   'P 1'
#
loop_
_entity.id
_entity.type
_entity.pdbx_description
1 polymer ?
#
loop_
_entity_poly.entity_id
_entity_poly.type
_entity_poly.pdbx_seq_one_letter_code
_entity_poly.pdbx_strand_id
1 'polypeptide(L)'
;MLRLVRSGNETFCRTENQCYRQVAALLAGPREATALVETVDRLAAAFPEQVAGGGLDSVRDRLIARQHEMHAGAGLDAAIGGATAACEEGLIRIERLLLPDLPEHAADVVAEGARKTLRRARKALDRAGSRGEAEDFHDLRKAAKTHSIHLSLLGRLWPTPIKVRRKAVDELGEELGELHDVFVMRVLLEADGEPLGDAQDTRLLGKLLKRSEKSLKKSCLAGSAELFGDSPKRSTKKLARNARDDLAGAVLSEEVPVG
;
A
#
# COMPACT_ATOMS: atom_id res chain seq x y z
N MET A 1 5.42 -8.63 0.04
CA MET A 1 6.48 -9.66 -0.06
C MET A 1 5.94 -11.06 0.17
N LEU A 2 5.62 -11.50 1.40
CA LEU A 2 5.26 -12.90 1.71
C LEU A 2 4.08 -13.48 0.90
N ARG A 3 3.15 -12.63 0.44
CA ARG A 3 2.05 -13.05 -0.45
C ARG A 3 2.54 -13.62 -1.79
N LEU A 4 3.75 -13.26 -2.21
CA LEU A 4 4.38 -13.73 -3.44
C LEU A 4 4.77 -15.20 -3.36
N VAL A 5 5.24 -15.66 -2.21
CA VAL A 5 5.78 -17.02 -2.01
C VAL A 5 4.87 -17.91 -1.17
N ARG A 6 3.66 -17.45 -0.85
CA ARG A 6 2.71 -18.15 0.04
C ARG A 6 2.40 -19.59 -0.39
N SER A 7 2.37 -19.89 -1.68
CA SER A 7 2.13 -21.27 -2.14
C SER A 7 3.32 -22.20 -1.95
N GLY A 8 4.53 -21.68 -1.77
CA GLY A 8 5.72 -22.49 -1.45
C GLY A 8 5.80 -22.86 0.03
N ASN A 9 5.33 -21.98 0.93
CA ASN A 9 5.23 -22.27 2.36
C ASN A 9 4.12 -21.44 3.02
N GLU A 10 2.91 -21.99 3.06
CA GLU A 10 1.73 -21.24 3.52
C GLU A 10 1.77 -20.95 5.02
N THR A 11 2.20 -21.92 5.82
CA THR A 11 2.27 -21.78 7.28
C THR A 11 3.24 -20.67 7.67
N PHE A 12 4.46 -20.70 7.14
CA PHE A 12 5.45 -19.64 7.35
C PHE A 12 4.89 -18.27 6.97
N CYS A 13 4.36 -18.15 5.75
CA CYS A 13 3.87 -16.87 5.24
C CYS A 13 2.68 -16.32 6.04
N ARG A 14 1.82 -17.19 6.60
CA ARG A 14 0.71 -16.77 7.45
C ARG A 14 1.21 -16.26 8.80
N THR A 15 2.12 -16.98 9.44
CA THR A 15 2.71 -16.64 10.73
C THR A 15 3.45 -15.31 10.67
N GLU A 16 4.41 -15.15 9.76
CA GLU A 16 5.18 -13.90 9.63
C GLU A 16 4.27 -12.73 9.26
N ASN A 17 3.32 -12.92 8.35
CA ASN A 17 2.39 -11.86 7.98
C ASN A 17 1.46 -11.45 9.15
N GLN A 18 1.19 -12.33 10.11
CA GLN A 18 0.46 -11.96 11.34
C GLN A 18 1.34 -11.13 12.27
N CYS A 19 2.59 -11.55 12.49
CA CYS A 19 3.57 -10.79 13.28
C CYS A 19 3.72 -9.36 12.76
N TYR A 20 4.00 -9.20 11.45
CA TYR A 20 4.17 -7.87 10.84
C TYR A 20 2.90 -7.01 10.88
N ARG A 21 1.72 -7.62 10.88
CA ARG A 21 0.46 -6.86 11.05
C ARG A 21 0.32 -6.30 12.46
N GLN A 22 0.68 -7.08 13.48
CA GLN A 22 0.64 -6.64 14.87
C GLN A 22 1.62 -5.47 15.08
N VAL A 23 2.84 -5.62 14.56
CA VAL A 23 3.85 -4.56 14.58
C VAL A 23 3.38 -3.29 13.86
N ALA A 24 2.86 -3.43 12.63
CA ALA A 24 2.38 -2.29 11.87
C ALA A 24 1.21 -1.56 12.56
N ALA A 25 0.36 -2.27 13.31
CA ALA A 25 -0.74 -1.67 14.06
C ALA A 25 -0.23 -0.73 15.16
N LEU A 26 0.93 -0.99 15.77
CA LEU A 26 1.53 -0.12 16.78
C LEU A 26 2.01 1.22 16.19
N LEU A 27 2.39 1.22 14.91
CA LEU A 27 2.88 2.41 14.21
C LEU A 27 1.78 3.17 13.45
N ALA A 28 0.59 2.58 13.31
CA ALA A 28 -0.46 3.10 12.44
C ALA A 28 -0.98 4.48 12.92
N GLY A 29 -1.33 4.60 14.20
CA GLY A 29 -1.91 5.82 14.75
C GLY A 29 -1.04 7.07 14.53
N PRO A 30 0.24 7.07 14.94
CA PRO A 30 1.16 8.20 14.72
C PRO A 30 1.31 8.59 13.24
N ARG A 31 1.30 7.62 12.31
CA ARG A 31 1.33 7.90 10.88
C ARG A 31 0.01 8.48 10.37
N GLU A 32 -1.12 7.96 10.83
CA GLU A 32 -2.46 8.45 10.50
C GLU A 32 -2.63 9.91 10.95
N ALA A 33 -2.18 10.27 12.16
CA ALA A 33 -2.21 11.66 12.63
C ALA A 33 -1.44 12.60 11.70
N THR A 34 -0.26 12.21 11.24
CA THR A 34 0.50 12.97 10.23
C THR A 34 -0.27 13.07 8.91
N ALA A 35 -0.92 11.99 8.47
CA ALA A 35 -1.66 11.97 7.20
C ALA A 35 -2.87 12.92 7.20
N LEU A 36 -3.49 13.12 8.37
CA LEU A 36 -4.59 14.06 8.53
C LEU A 36 -4.14 15.52 8.36
N VAL A 37 -2.98 15.89 8.91
CA VAL A 37 -2.37 17.22 8.69
C VAL A 37 -2.03 17.41 7.22
N GLU A 38 -1.34 16.42 6.61
CA GLU A 38 -1.01 16.42 5.17
C GLU A 38 -2.26 16.56 4.28
N THR A 39 -3.40 16.00 4.72
CA THR A 39 -4.66 16.11 4.00
C THR A 39 -5.21 17.53 4.01
N VAL A 40 -5.16 18.24 5.15
CA VAL A 40 -5.56 19.65 5.22
C VAL A 40 -4.65 20.51 4.35
N ASP A 41 -3.34 20.29 4.42
CA ASP A 41 -2.35 21.03 3.63
C ASP A 41 -2.58 20.84 2.11
N ARG A 42 -2.87 19.61 1.67
CA ARG A 42 -3.24 19.33 0.27
C ARG A 42 -4.54 20.00 -0.15
N LEU A 43 -5.55 20.03 0.73
CA LEU A 43 -6.81 20.72 0.42
C LEU A 43 -6.60 22.24 0.31
N ALA A 44 -5.82 22.84 1.21
CA ALA A 44 -5.48 24.26 1.14
C ALA A 44 -4.74 24.60 -0.17
N ALA A 45 -3.78 23.77 -0.58
CA ALA A 45 -3.06 23.94 -1.83
C ALA A 45 -3.94 23.75 -3.08
N ALA A 46 -4.91 22.82 -3.05
CA ALA A 46 -5.81 22.56 -4.17
C ALA A 46 -6.95 23.59 -4.30
N PHE A 47 -7.27 24.31 -3.22
CA PHE A 47 -8.42 25.22 -3.13
C PHE A 47 -8.05 26.59 -2.53
N PRO A 48 -7.02 27.29 -3.04
CA PRO A 48 -6.43 28.48 -2.41
C PRO A 48 -7.44 29.63 -2.25
N GLU A 49 -8.34 29.82 -3.21
CA GLU A 49 -9.37 30.86 -3.15
C GLU A 49 -10.43 30.58 -2.07
N GLN A 50 -10.71 29.31 -1.77
CA GLN A 50 -11.73 28.92 -0.79
C GLN A 50 -11.20 28.97 0.65
N VAL A 51 -9.88 28.85 0.82
CA VAL A 51 -9.20 28.96 2.11
C VAL A 51 -8.61 30.36 2.36
N ALA A 52 -8.76 31.28 1.40
CA ALA A 52 -8.29 32.65 1.53
C ALA A 52 -8.87 33.31 2.79
N GLY A 53 -8.01 33.95 3.59
CA GLY A 53 -8.39 34.55 4.87
C GLY A 53 -8.32 33.62 6.09
N GLY A 54 -7.57 32.51 5.99
CA GLY A 54 -7.31 31.60 7.11
C GLY A 54 -8.34 30.47 7.25
N GLY A 55 -9.03 30.13 6.16
CA GLY A 55 -9.96 29.00 6.18
C GLY A 55 -9.22 27.68 6.39
N LEU A 56 -9.73 26.86 7.31
CA LEU A 56 -9.14 25.61 7.82
C LEU A 56 -8.02 25.78 8.87
N ASP A 57 -7.60 26.99 9.23
CA ASP A 57 -6.50 27.19 10.19
C ASP A 57 -6.84 26.56 11.54
N SER A 58 -8.08 26.73 12.03
CA SER A 58 -8.49 26.15 13.32
C SER A 58 -8.46 24.62 13.30
N VAL A 59 -8.82 24.03 12.16
CA VAL A 59 -8.77 22.57 11.93
C VAL A 59 -7.33 22.09 11.89
N ARG A 60 -6.47 22.80 11.18
CA ARG A 60 -5.06 22.47 11.03
C ARG A 60 -4.35 22.49 12.38
N ASP A 61 -4.53 23.55 13.15
CA ASP A 61 -3.91 23.72 14.47
C ASP A 61 -4.33 22.60 15.43
N ARG A 62 -5.62 22.23 15.42
CA ARG A 62 -6.13 21.14 16.23
C ARG A 62 -5.53 19.79 15.84
N LEU A 63 -5.37 19.51 14.55
CA LEU A 63 -4.75 18.26 14.08
C LEU A 63 -3.27 18.20 14.41
N ILE A 64 -2.57 19.34 14.35
CA ILE A 64 -1.16 19.45 14.78
C ILE A 64 -1.03 19.19 16.29
N ALA A 65 -1.90 19.76 17.12
CA ALA A 65 -1.92 19.47 18.55
C ALA A 65 -2.11 17.97 18.84
N ARG A 66 -3.08 17.32 18.16
CA ARG A 66 -3.31 15.87 18.28
C ARG A 66 -2.12 15.04 17.79
N GLN A 67 -1.48 15.45 16.69
CA GLN A 67 -0.26 14.81 16.20
C GLN A 67 0.85 14.90 17.25
N HIS A 68 1.07 16.08 17.82
CA HIS A 68 2.06 16.27 18.88
C HIS A 68 1.76 15.40 20.10
N GLU A 69 0.51 15.29 20.54
CA GLU A 69 0.10 14.39 21.63
C GLU A 69 0.41 12.92 21.32
N MET A 70 0.17 12.48 20.08
CA MET A 70 0.45 11.10 19.67
C MET A 70 1.94 10.80 19.50
N HIS A 71 2.73 11.82 19.15
CA HIS A 71 4.18 11.71 19.03
C HIS A 71 4.90 11.93 20.36
N ALA A 72 4.25 12.61 21.32
CA ALA A 72 4.78 12.86 22.65
C ALA A 72 4.67 11.61 23.53
N GLY A 73 5.78 10.91 23.69
CA GLY A 73 5.94 9.88 24.71
C GLY A 73 6.84 8.73 24.30
N ALA A 74 7.35 7.99 25.29
CA ALA A 74 8.18 6.81 25.08
C ALA A 74 7.46 5.67 24.32
N GLY A 75 6.14 5.76 24.14
CA GLY A 75 5.35 4.76 23.43
C GLY A 75 5.67 4.64 21.94
N LEU A 76 5.91 5.77 21.25
CA LEU A 76 6.27 5.76 19.83
C LEU A 76 7.68 5.19 19.63
N ASP A 77 8.66 5.63 20.43
CA ASP A 77 10.03 5.10 20.38
C ASP A 77 10.07 3.60 20.68
N ALA A 78 9.31 3.14 21.69
CA ALA A 78 9.17 1.72 21.99
C ALA A 78 8.50 0.94 20.86
N ALA A 79 7.48 1.51 20.20
CA ALA A 79 6.84 0.89 19.04
C ALA A 79 7.80 0.77 17.85
N ILE A 80 8.61 1.80 17.59
CA ILE A 80 9.66 1.78 16.56
C ILE A 80 10.72 0.72 16.91
N GLY A 81 11.20 0.69 18.14
CA GLY A 81 12.17 -0.32 18.61
C GLY A 81 11.65 -1.74 18.46
N GLY A 82 10.40 -2.00 18.88
CA GLY A 82 9.74 -3.29 18.71
C GLY A 82 9.53 -3.67 17.25
N ALA A 83 9.22 -2.69 16.38
CA ALA A 83 9.09 -2.93 14.95
C ALA A 83 10.42 -3.30 14.29
N THR A 84 11.50 -2.60 14.65
CA THR A 84 12.86 -2.89 14.17
C THR A 84 13.28 -4.30 14.58
N ALA A 85 13.15 -4.64 15.88
CA ALA A 85 13.48 -5.97 16.39
C ALA A 85 12.68 -7.08 15.68
N ALA A 86 11.37 -6.89 15.50
CA ALA A 86 10.54 -7.86 14.77
C ALA A 86 10.95 -8.01 13.30
N CYS A 87 11.41 -6.95 12.65
CA CYS A 87 11.95 -7.02 11.29
C CYS A 87 13.29 -7.79 11.26
N GLU A 88 14.20 -7.52 12.19
CA GLU A 88 15.50 -8.20 12.31
C GLU A 88 15.33 -9.69 12.54
N GLU A 89 14.49 -10.10 13.49
CA GLU A 89 14.20 -11.52 13.69
C GLU A 89 13.52 -12.15 12.48
N GLY A 90 12.66 -11.38 11.81
CA GLY A 90 11.99 -11.80 10.59
C GLY A 90 12.97 -12.10 9.46
N LEU A 91 14.05 -11.32 9.33
CA LEU A 91 15.11 -11.59 8.36
C LEU A 91 15.80 -12.93 8.64
N ILE A 92 16.14 -13.21 9.89
CA ILE A 92 16.73 -14.50 10.32
C ILE A 92 15.78 -15.67 10.00
N ARG A 93 14.46 -15.48 10.20
CA ARG A 93 13.47 -16.51 9.88
C ARG A 93 13.29 -16.69 8.37
N ILE A 94 13.37 -15.62 7.58
CA ILE A 94 13.31 -15.67 6.11
C ILE A 94 14.51 -16.42 5.53
N GLU A 95 15.70 -16.32 6.11
CA GLU A 95 16.87 -17.12 5.68
C GLU A 95 16.64 -18.63 5.79
N ARG A 96 15.75 -19.06 6.70
CA ARG A 96 15.37 -20.46 6.89
C ARG A 96 14.15 -20.87 6.05
N LEU A 97 13.61 -19.96 5.24
CA LEU A 97 12.47 -20.26 4.37
C LEU A 97 12.91 -21.18 3.23
N LEU A 98 12.48 -22.43 3.30
CA LEU A 98 12.62 -23.37 2.19
C LEU A 98 11.48 -23.16 1.18
N LEU A 99 11.88 -22.92 -0.07
CA LEU A 99 11.02 -22.93 -1.25
C LEU A 99 11.37 -24.16 -2.09
N PRO A 100 10.53 -24.57 -3.06
CA PRO A 100 10.84 -25.72 -3.90
C PRO A 100 12.19 -25.59 -4.61
N ASP A 101 13.02 -26.62 -4.55
CA ASP A 101 14.40 -26.59 -5.10
C ASP A 101 14.44 -26.63 -6.63
N LEU A 102 13.42 -27.22 -7.27
CA LEU A 102 13.34 -27.29 -8.72
C LEU A 102 13.00 -25.90 -9.30
N PRO A 103 13.81 -25.36 -10.26
CA PRO A 103 13.58 -24.05 -10.86
C PRO A 103 12.16 -23.84 -11.39
N GLU A 104 11.55 -24.88 -11.98
CA GLU A 104 10.18 -24.83 -12.48
C GLU A 104 9.16 -24.58 -11.37
N HIS A 105 9.27 -25.31 -10.26
CA HIS A 105 8.37 -25.18 -9.12
C HIS A 105 8.55 -23.84 -8.39
N ALA A 106 9.79 -23.38 -8.20
CA ALA A 106 10.08 -22.09 -7.59
C ALA A 106 9.49 -20.93 -8.42
N ALA A 107 9.68 -20.97 -9.74
CA ALA A 107 9.11 -19.99 -10.64
C ALA A 107 7.58 -20.00 -10.63
N ASP A 108 6.95 -21.17 -10.53
CA ASP A 108 5.49 -21.29 -10.44
C ASP A 108 4.93 -20.72 -9.14
N VAL A 109 5.63 -20.88 -8.01
CA VAL A 109 5.28 -20.25 -6.74
C VAL A 109 5.23 -18.72 -6.88
N VAL A 110 6.29 -18.13 -7.42
CA VAL A 110 6.38 -16.67 -7.62
C VAL A 110 5.30 -16.17 -8.60
N ALA A 111 5.13 -16.86 -9.73
CA ALA A 111 4.15 -16.49 -10.74
C ALA A 111 2.71 -16.59 -10.22
N GLU A 112 2.39 -17.61 -9.43
CA GLU A 112 1.07 -17.78 -8.83
C GLU A 112 0.81 -16.73 -7.74
N GLY A 113 1.80 -16.40 -6.91
CA GLY A 113 1.70 -15.31 -5.94
C GLY A 113 1.42 -13.95 -6.60
N ALA A 114 2.13 -13.63 -7.68
CA ALA A 114 1.89 -12.43 -8.48
C ALA A 114 0.48 -12.46 -9.11
N ARG A 115 0.06 -13.61 -9.67
CA ARG A 115 -1.27 -13.78 -10.26
C ARG A 115 -2.38 -13.57 -9.23
N LYS A 116 -2.25 -14.14 -8.03
CA LYS A 116 -3.21 -13.95 -6.94
C LYS A 116 -3.34 -12.48 -6.54
N THR A 117 -2.25 -11.74 -6.46
CA THR A 117 -2.27 -10.30 -6.18
C THR A 117 -2.99 -9.52 -7.28
N LEU A 118 -2.67 -9.75 -8.56
CA LEU A 118 -3.33 -9.05 -9.67
C LEU A 118 -4.82 -9.39 -9.78
N ARG A 119 -5.20 -10.66 -9.53
CA ARG A 119 -6.63 -11.05 -9.46
C ARG A 119 -7.37 -10.33 -8.33
N ARG A 120 -6.72 -10.15 -7.17
CA ARG A 120 -7.29 -9.37 -6.06
C ARG A 120 -7.46 -7.91 -6.44
N ALA A 121 -6.47 -7.30 -7.09
CA ALA A 121 -6.54 -5.92 -7.58
C ALA A 121 -7.72 -5.74 -8.55
N ARG A 122 -7.86 -6.63 -9.54
CA ARG A 122 -8.99 -6.59 -10.48
C ARG A 122 -10.35 -6.72 -9.79
N LYS A 123 -10.50 -7.68 -8.87
CA LYS A 123 -11.74 -7.83 -8.09
C LYS A 123 -12.05 -6.61 -7.23
N ALA A 124 -11.03 -5.97 -6.66
CA ALA A 124 -11.20 -4.76 -5.85
C ALA A 124 -11.57 -3.55 -6.74
N LEU A 125 -10.98 -3.44 -7.93
CA LEU A 125 -11.37 -2.47 -8.94
C LEU A 125 -12.84 -2.64 -9.35
N ASP A 126 -13.27 -3.87 -9.65
CA ASP A 126 -14.65 -4.14 -10.04
C ASP A 126 -15.63 -3.68 -8.93
N ARG A 127 -15.34 -4.03 -7.66
CA ARG A 127 -16.16 -3.61 -6.51
C ARG A 127 -16.12 -2.09 -6.29
N ALA A 128 -14.95 -1.47 -6.35
CA ALA A 128 -14.79 -0.03 -6.17
C ALA A 128 -15.53 0.75 -7.27
N GLY A 129 -15.53 0.23 -8.51
CA GLY A 129 -16.27 0.81 -9.63
C GLY A 129 -17.79 0.64 -9.49
N SER A 130 -18.26 -0.48 -8.94
CA SER A 130 -19.70 -0.77 -8.85
C SER A 130 -20.36 -0.21 -7.58
N ARG A 131 -19.69 -0.28 -6.43
CA ARG A 131 -20.23 0.10 -5.11
C ARG A 131 -19.71 1.45 -4.64
N GLY A 132 -18.43 1.74 -4.89
CA GLY A 132 -17.81 3.01 -4.54
C GLY A 132 -17.60 3.24 -3.04
N GLU A 133 -17.63 2.19 -2.20
CA GLU A 133 -17.48 2.30 -0.76
C GLU A 133 -16.01 2.39 -0.31
N ALA A 134 -15.75 2.96 0.86
CA ALA A 134 -14.41 3.17 1.38
C ALA A 134 -13.59 1.86 1.49
N GLU A 135 -14.22 0.78 1.94
CA GLU A 135 -13.53 -0.53 2.07
C GLU A 135 -13.15 -1.12 0.71
N ASP A 136 -13.91 -0.85 -0.36
CA ASP A 136 -13.55 -1.34 -1.70
C ASP A 136 -12.29 -0.64 -2.24
N PHE A 137 -12.17 0.67 -2.02
CA PHE A 137 -10.95 1.42 -2.34
C PHE A 137 -9.78 1.05 -1.42
N HIS A 138 -10.05 0.72 -0.16
CA HIS A 138 -9.04 0.23 0.78
C HIS A 138 -8.46 -1.12 0.33
N ASP A 139 -9.30 -2.04 -0.14
CA ASP A 139 -8.86 -3.31 -0.74
C ASP A 139 -8.02 -3.08 -2.01
N LEU A 140 -8.43 -2.14 -2.86
CA LEU A 140 -7.69 -1.78 -4.07
C LEU A 140 -6.31 -1.23 -3.71
N ARG A 141 -6.22 -0.34 -2.71
CA ARG A 141 -4.96 0.18 -2.16
C ARG A 141 -4.06 -0.93 -1.63
N LYS A 142 -4.58 -1.87 -0.84
CA LYS A 142 -3.82 -3.03 -0.34
C LYS A 142 -3.24 -3.85 -1.50
N ALA A 143 -4.01 -4.03 -2.57
CA ALA A 143 -3.58 -4.79 -3.74
C ALA A 143 -2.51 -4.03 -4.54
N ALA A 144 -2.69 -2.72 -4.77
CA ALA A 144 -1.71 -1.86 -5.45
C ALA A 144 -0.37 -1.81 -4.70
N LYS A 145 -0.38 -1.57 -3.37
CA LYS A 145 0.83 -1.62 -2.52
C LYS A 145 1.53 -2.97 -2.58
N THR A 146 0.76 -4.07 -2.51
CA THR A 146 1.33 -5.42 -2.65
C THR A 146 2.01 -5.59 -4.02
N HIS A 147 1.38 -5.10 -5.09
CA HIS A 147 1.91 -5.20 -6.44
C HIS A 147 3.16 -4.32 -6.65
N SER A 148 3.22 -3.09 -6.12
CA SER A 148 4.42 -2.26 -6.14
C SER A 148 5.61 -2.98 -5.47
N ILE A 149 5.41 -3.57 -4.28
CA ILE A 149 6.45 -4.39 -3.62
C ILE A 149 6.86 -5.58 -4.50
N HIS A 150 5.91 -6.26 -5.14
CA HIS A 150 6.24 -7.38 -6.04
C HIS A 150 7.08 -6.91 -7.23
N LEU A 151 6.79 -5.76 -7.83
CA LEU A 151 7.60 -5.21 -8.93
C LEU A 151 9.00 -4.80 -8.49
N SER A 152 9.14 -4.27 -7.27
CA SER A 152 10.45 -3.92 -6.71
C SER A 152 11.33 -5.15 -6.48
N LEU A 153 10.73 -6.27 -6.04
CA LEU A 153 11.43 -7.55 -5.87
C LEU A 153 11.72 -8.24 -7.21
N LEU A 154 10.75 -8.24 -8.13
CA LEU A 154 10.82 -8.97 -9.40
C LEU A 154 11.39 -8.13 -10.54
N GLY A 155 12.15 -7.07 -10.22
CA GLY A 155 12.56 -6.03 -11.16
C GLY A 155 13.12 -6.55 -12.49
N ARG A 156 14.00 -7.56 -12.44
CA ARG A 156 14.60 -8.16 -13.64
C ARG A 156 13.71 -9.24 -14.30
N LEU A 157 12.83 -9.86 -13.52
CA LEU A 157 12.01 -11.00 -13.95
C LEU A 157 10.68 -10.56 -14.56
N TRP A 158 10.17 -9.37 -14.23
CA TRP A 158 8.88 -8.90 -14.70
C TRP A 158 8.89 -8.57 -16.20
N PRO A 159 7.81 -8.84 -16.95
CA PRO A 159 7.74 -8.50 -18.38
C PRO A 159 7.91 -7.00 -18.67
N THR A 160 8.68 -6.68 -19.71
CA THR A 160 8.92 -5.30 -20.14
C THR A 160 7.68 -4.67 -20.83
N PRO A 161 7.51 -3.33 -20.76
CA PRO A 161 8.36 -2.36 -20.04
C PRO A 161 8.01 -2.24 -18.54
N ILE A 162 8.95 -2.62 -17.66
CA ILE A 162 8.71 -2.61 -16.20
C ILE A 162 8.73 -1.18 -15.61
N LYS A 163 9.60 -0.29 -16.10
CA LYS A 163 9.75 1.07 -15.55
C LYS A 163 8.45 1.85 -15.59
N VAL A 164 7.74 1.78 -16.72
CA VAL A 164 6.42 2.41 -16.89
C VAL A 164 5.41 1.83 -15.90
N ARG A 165 5.36 0.50 -15.76
CA ARG A 165 4.45 -0.16 -14.84
C ARG A 165 4.74 0.17 -13.36
N ARG A 166 6.02 0.31 -12.98
CA ARG A 166 6.43 0.73 -11.63
C ARG A 166 5.97 2.14 -11.34
N LYS A 167 6.29 3.08 -12.23
CA LYS A 167 5.85 4.47 -12.11
C LYS A 167 4.33 4.56 -11.94
N ALA A 168 3.58 3.90 -12.81
CA ALA A 168 2.12 3.93 -12.75
C ALA A 168 1.55 3.32 -11.45
N VAL A 169 2.10 2.20 -10.94
CA VAL A 169 1.59 1.63 -9.68
C VAL A 169 1.99 2.46 -8.46
N ASP A 170 3.13 3.15 -8.51
CA ASP A 170 3.57 4.04 -7.45
C ASP A 170 2.67 5.29 -7.42
N GLU A 171 2.41 5.93 -8.57
CA GLU A 171 1.46 7.05 -8.72
C GLU A 171 0.05 6.66 -8.23
N LEU A 172 -0.47 5.51 -8.67
CA LEU A 172 -1.75 4.99 -8.19
C LEU A 172 -1.73 4.71 -6.67
N GLY A 173 -0.60 4.25 -6.14
CA GLY A 173 -0.42 3.98 -4.72
C GLY A 173 -0.55 5.24 -3.87
N GLU A 174 0.03 6.34 -4.34
CA GLU A 174 -0.09 7.67 -3.72
C GLU A 174 -1.54 8.17 -3.77
N GLU A 175 -2.19 8.20 -4.94
CA GLU A 175 -3.59 8.64 -5.07
C GLU A 175 -4.56 7.84 -4.19
N LEU A 176 -4.40 6.52 -4.14
CA LEU A 176 -5.20 5.66 -3.25
C LEU A 176 -4.89 5.93 -1.77
N GLY A 177 -3.65 6.34 -1.45
CA GLY A 177 -3.27 6.84 -0.14
C GLY A 177 -4.05 8.10 0.22
N GLU A 178 -4.05 9.10 -0.65
CA GLU A 178 -4.78 10.35 -0.42
C GLU A 178 -6.28 10.12 -0.26
N LEU A 179 -6.86 9.25 -1.10
CA LEU A 179 -8.27 8.89 -1.00
C LEU A 179 -8.60 8.20 0.33
N HIS A 180 -7.69 7.36 0.82
CA HIS A 180 -7.85 6.73 2.13
C HIS A 180 -7.82 7.78 3.25
N ASP A 181 -6.88 8.71 3.22
CA ASP A 181 -6.77 9.78 4.21
C ASP A 181 -8.04 10.67 4.22
N VAL A 182 -8.61 10.94 3.04
CA VAL A 182 -9.92 11.62 2.91
C VAL A 182 -11.03 10.84 3.60
N PHE A 183 -11.11 9.51 3.45
CA PHE A 183 -12.12 8.71 4.17
C PHE A 183 -11.91 8.76 5.70
N VAL A 184 -10.67 8.66 6.17
CA VAL A 184 -10.34 8.74 7.60
C VAL A 184 -10.74 10.11 8.16
N MET A 185 -10.41 11.20 7.45
CA MET A 185 -10.80 12.56 7.86
C MET A 185 -12.32 12.73 7.93
N ARG A 186 -13.06 12.15 6.97
CA ARG A 186 -14.54 12.20 7.00
C ARG A 186 -15.12 11.46 8.20
N VAL A 187 -14.61 10.27 8.51
CA VAL A 187 -15.02 9.53 9.72
C VAL A 187 -14.74 10.35 10.98
N LEU A 188 -13.58 11.01 11.05
CA LEU A 188 -13.22 11.86 12.17
C LEU A 188 -14.13 13.11 12.29
N LEU A 189 -14.56 13.68 11.17
CA LEU A 189 -15.48 14.82 11.13
C LEU A 189 -16.91 14.45 11.54
N GLU A 190 -17.32 13.20 11.27
CA GLU A 190 -18.64 12.66 11.58
C GLU A 190 -18.72 12.03 12.98
N ALA A 191 -17.60 11.84 13.66
CA ALA A 191 -17.54 11.23 14.98
C ALA A 191 -18.10 12.16 16.07
N ASP A 192 -18.86 11.59 17.01
CA ASP A 192 -19.33 12.29 18.21
C ASP A 192 -18.14 12.55 19.15
N GLY A 193 -17.53 13.74 19.03
CA GLY A 193 -16.38 14.15 19.81
C GLY A 193 -16.16 15.66 19.77
N GLU A 194 -15.03 16.11 20.34
CA GLU A 194 -14.67 17.52 20.25
C GLU A 194 -14.48 17.94 18.78
N PRO A 195 -15.11 19.06 18.36
CA PRO A 195 -14.97 19.57 17.00
C PRO A 195 -13.52 19.70 16.58
N LEU A 196 -13.23 19.37 15.32
CA LEU A 196 -11.88 19.53 14.77
C LEU A 196 -11.47 20.98 14.63
N GLY A 197 -12.41 21.91 14.60
CA GLY A 197 -12.15 23.34 14.56
C GLY A 197 -13.46 24.09 14.79
N ASP A 198 -13.48 25.37 14.45
CA ASP A 198 -14.72 26.13 14.52
C ASP A 198 -15.76 25.63 13.50
N ALA A 199 -17.01 26.10 13.66
CA ALA A 199 -18.13 25.64 12.83
C ALA A 199 -18.00 26.06 11.35
N GLN A 200 -17.25 27.11 11.04
CA GLN A 200 -17.05 27.57 9.67
C GLN A 200 -16.02 26.69 8.96
N ASP A 201 -14.88 26.46 9.60
CA ASP A 201 -13.80 25.62 9.08
C ASP A 201 -14.23 24.16 8.95
N THR A 202 -14.95 23.62 9.94
CA THR A 202 -15.49 22.25 9.91
C THR A 202 -16.44 22.06 8.72
N ARG A 203 -17.29 23.05 8.43
CA ARG A 203 -18.19 23.03 7.24
C ARG A 203 -17.42 23.17 5.94
N LEU A 204 -16.39 24.02 5.90
CA LEU A 204 -15.53 24.20 4.73
C LEU A 204 -14.78 22.89 4.43
N LEU A 205 -14.15 22.28 5.44
CA LEU A 205 -13.46 21.00 5.35
C LEU A 205 -14.38 19.92 4.75
N GLY A 206 -15.60 19.75 5.28
CA GLY A 206 -16.55 18.77 4.77
C GLY A 206 -16.89 18.96 3.28
N LYS A 207 -17.02 20.22 2.82
CA LYS A 207 -17.24 20.53 1.40
C LYS A 207 -16.03 20.16 0.53
N LEU A 208 -14.82 20.51 0.98
CA LEU A 208 -13.59 20.26 0.23
C LEU A 208 -13.25 18.76 0.18
N LEU A 209 -13.44 18.02 1.28
CA LEU A 209 -13.30 16.56 1.32
C LEU A 209 -14.22 15.88 0.31
N LYS A 210 -15.50 16.28 0.24
CA LYS A 210 -16.45 15.72 -0.72
C LYS A 210 -16.02 15.96 -2.18
N ARG A 211 -15.46 17.14 -2.48
CA ARG A 211 -14.96 17.47 -3.82
C ARG A 211 -13.70 16.66 -4.15
N SER A 212 -12.76 16.57 -3.21
CA SER A 212 -11.53 15.79 -3.35
C SER A 212 -11.83 14.30 -3.53
N GLU A 213 -12.69 13.71 -2.69
CA GLU A 213 -13.12 12.32 -2.77
C GLU A 213 -13.67 11.98 -4.16
N LYS A 214 -14.54 12.81 -4.72
CA LYS A 214 -15.12 12.59 -6.06
C LYS A 214 -14.03 12.57 -7.14
N SER A 215 -13.06 13.48 -7.06
CA SER A 215 -11.96 13.56 -8.03
C SER A 215 -11.02 12.35 -7.91
N LEU A 216 -10.58 12.04 -6.69
CA LEU A 216 -9.67 10.94 -6.39
C LEU A 216 -10.30 9.58 -6.72
N LYS A 217 -11.58 9.36 -6.41
CA LYS A 217 -12.27 8.12 -6.83
C LYS A 217 -12.20 7.93 -8.34
N LYS A 218 -12.42 8.99 -9.12
CA LYS A 218 -12.37 8.93 -10.58
C LYS A 218 -10.95 8.62 -11.08
N SER A 219 -9.93 9.30 -10.57
CA SER A 219 -8.54 9.07 -10.99
C SER A 219 -8.04 7.68 -10.57
N CYS A 220 -8.29 7.28 -9.33
CA CYS A 220 -7.94 5.95 -8.81
C CYS A 220 -8.56 4.82 -9.63
N LEU A 221 -9.84 4.95 -10.03
CA LEU A 221 -10.50 3.96 -10.87
C LEU A 221 -9.89 3.90 -12.27
N ALA A 222 -9.60 5.05 -12.88
CA ALA A 222 -8.97 5.12 -14.20
C ALA A 222 -7.57 4.49 -14.20
N GLY A 223 -6.68 4.91 -13.27
CA GLY A 223 -5.34 4.36 -13.14
C GLY A 223 -5.33 2.88 -12.77
N SER A 224 -6.28 2.44 -11.94
CA SER A 224 -6.46 1.02 -11.64
C SER A 224 -6.93 0.21 -12.85
N ALA A 225 -7.83 0.74 -13.67
CA ALA A 225 -8.28 0.08 -14.89
C ALA A 225 -7.14 -0.11 -15.89
N GLU A 226 -6.30 0.91 -16.06
CA GLU A 226 -5.10 0.81 -16.91
C GLU A 226 -4.12 -0.27 -16.41
N LEU A 227 -3.90 -0.36 -15.09
CA LEU A 227 -2.93 -1.30 -14.52
C LEU A 227 -3.43 -2.73 -14.36
N PHE A 228 -4.72 -2.90 -14.03
CA PHE A 228 -5.30 -4.15 -13.54
C PHE A 228 -6.54 -4.62 -14.31
N GLY A 229 -7.02 -3.87 -15.30
CA GLY A 229 -8.20 -4.25 -16.09
C GLY A 229 -7.97 -5.51 -16.92
N ASP A 230 -6.76 -5.68 -17.43
CA ASP A 230 -6.36 -6.85 -18.22
C ASP A 230 -6.21 -8.13 -17.38
N SER A 231 -6.44 -9.27 -18.03
CA SER A 231 -6.21 -10.58 -17.41
C SER A 231 -4.73 -10.76 -17.02
N PRO A 232 -4.43 -11.14 -15.76
CA PRO A 232 -3.06 -11.32 -15.30
C PRO A 232 -2.37 -12.55 -15.90
N LYS A 233 -3.10 -13.41 -16.63
CA LYS A 233 -2.59 -14.69 -17.14
C LYS A 233 -1.35 -14.49 -18.03
N ARG A 234 -1.36 -13.48 -18.91
CA ARG A 234 -0.28 -13.24 -19.88
C ARG A 234 0.99 -12.75 -19.18
N SER A 235 0.89 -11.75 -18.32
CA SER A 235 2.04 -11.20 -17.60
C SER A 235 2.64 -12.23 -16.64
N THR A 236 1.82 -13.00 -15.93
CA THR A 236 2.34 -13.99 -14.98
C THR A 236 2.92 -15.22 -15.68
N LYS A 237 2.43 -15.59 -16.87
CA LYS A 237 3.05 -16.67 -17.68
C LYS A 237 4.44 -16.25 -18.16
N LYS A 238 4.61 -15.01 -18.61
CA LYS A 238 5.91 -14.46 -18.98
C LYS A 238 6.85 -14.38 -17.77
N LEU A 239 6.34 -13.94 -16.61
CA LEU A 239 7.09 -13.94 -15.35
C LEU A 239 7.59 -15.34 -14.98
N ALA A 240 6.72 -16.36 -15.05
CA ALA A 240 7.11 -17.74 -14.76
C ALA A 240 8.27 -18.18 -15.66
N ARG A 241 8.17 -17.97 -16.97
CA ARG A 241 9.25 -18.29 -17.91
C ARG A 241 10.55 -17.56 -17.57
N ASN A 242 10.50 -16.24 -17.39
CA ASN A 242 11.69 -15.45 -17.06
C ASN A 242 12.35 -15.92 -15.74
N ALA A 243 11.55 -16.27 -14.73
CA ALA A 243 12.05 -16.79 -13.46
C ALA A 243 12.68 -18.18 -13.62
N ARG A 244 12.13 -19.06 -14.46
CA ARG A 244 12.72 -20.37 -14.76
C ARG A 244 14.07 -20.22 -15.45
N ASP A 245 14.15 -19.35 -16.46
CA ASP A 245 15.37 -19.12 -17.22
C ASP A 245 16.48 -18.55 -16.32
N ASP A 246 16.13 -17.60 -15.43
CA ASP A 246 17.04 -17.00 -14.44
C ASP A 246 17.55 -18.02 -13.42
N LEU A 247 16.64 -18.81 -12.83
CA LEU A 247 17.00 -19.84 -11.85
C LEU A 247 17.83 -20.97 -12.46
N ALA A 248 17.51 -21.41 -13.69
CA ALA A 248 18.29 -22.44 -14.37
C ALA A 248 19.70 -21.96 -14.72
N GLY A 249 19.86 -20.69 -15.12
CA GLY A 249 21.16 -20.08 -15.36
C GLY A 249 22.03 -19.98 -14.10
N ALA A 250 21.40 -19.74 -12.93
CA ALA A 250 22.10 -19.71 -11.64
C ALA A 250 22.65 -21.10 -11.25
N VAL A 251 21.85 -22.17 -11.39
CA VAL A 251 22.28 -23.54 -11.10
C VAL A 251 23.48 -23.94 -11.96
N LEU A 252 23.45 -23.62 -13.27
CA LEU A 252 24.56 -23.91 -14.19
C LEU A 252 25.83 -23.11 -13.86
N SER A 253 25.72 -21.94 -13.21
CA SER A 253 26.87 -21.12 -12.82
C SER A 253 27.54 -21.60 -11.52
N GLU A 254 26.79 -22.27 -10.63
CA GLU A 254 27.32 -22.86 -9.39
C GLU A 254 28.00 -24.22 -9.63
N GLU A 255 27.66 -24.92 -10.70
CA GLU A 255 28.22 -26.24 -11.06
C GLU A 255 29.57 -26.19 -11.82
N VAL A 256 30.07 -25.00 -12.20
CA VAL A 256 31.40 -24.86 -12.84
C VAL A 256 32.45 -24.52 -11.78
N PRO A 257 33.34 -25.46 -11.38
CA PRO A 257 34.45 -25.14 -10.49
C PRO A 257 35.45 -24.28 -11.27
N VAL A 258 35.90 -23.19 -10.65
CA VAL A 258 37.08 -22.44 -11.12
C VAL A 258 38.27 -23.41 -11.08
N GLY A 259 38.66 -23.90 -12.25
CA GLY A 259 39.86 -24.71 -12.45
C GLY A 259 41.13 -23.88 -12.40
#